data_AF-A0A2L2YJV3-F1
#
_entry.id   AF-A0A2L2YJV3-F1
#
_cell.length_a   1.000
_cell.length_b   1.000
_cell.length_c   1.000
_cell.angle_alpha   90.00
_cell.angle_beta   90.00
_cell.angle_gamma   90.00
#
_symmetry.space_group_name_H-M   'P 1'
#
loop_
_entity.id
_entity.type
_entity.pdbx_description
1 polymer ?
#
loop_
_entity_poly.entity_id
_entity_poly.type
_entity_poly.pdbx_seq_one_letter_code
_entity_poly.pdbx_strand_id
1 'polypeptide(L)'
;HNNNNVPQTCDINNGGCEQICNSSSGFPVCSCSNGFRPVRGGKCQEIKANKHTPSFYYRRKTCDINNGGCEQICNSSSGFPVCSCRNGFRPERGGKCQDIDECQFPHLNQCNQKCINTPGSYSCSCESGYILKNSYECEEINENTNNTIIKINRKNCNPDRGEYSSKKNRK
;
A
#
# COMPACT_ATOMS: atom_id res chain seq x y z
N HIS A 1 29.79 -12.44 56.32
CA HIS A 1 29.02 -12.93 55.16
C HIS A 1 27.64 -12.30 55.25
N ASN A 2 27.43 -11.15 54.63
CA ASN A 2 26.11 -10.51 54.57
C ASN A 2 26.05 -9.71 53.26
N ASN A 3 25.93 -10.44 52.15
CA ASN A 3 25.50 -9.83 50.90
C ASN A 3 23.99 -9.93 50.88
N ASN A 4 23.35 -8.77 51.06
CA ASN A 4 21.93 -8.54 50.83
C ASN A 4 21.59 -8.94 49.38
N ASN A 5 21.31 -10.22 49.13
CA ASN A 5 20.63 -10.65 47.92
C ASN A 5 19.15 -10.31 48.10
N VAL A 6 18.82 -9.05 47.81
CA VAL A 6 17.44 -8.59 47.66
C VAL A 6 16.75 -9.52 46.66
N PRO A 7 15.58 -10.10 46.98
CA PRO A 7 14.83 -10.90 46.01
C PRO A 7 14.55 -10.01 44.80
N GLN A 8 15.09 -10.39 43.63
CA GLN A 8 14.78 -9.71 42.37
C GLN A 8 13.33 -10.07 42.03
N THR A 9 12.36 -9.23 42.37
CA THR A 9 10.98 -9.39 41.94
C THR A 9 10.77 -8.69 40.60
N CYS A 10 9.67 -8.96 39.89
CA CYS A 10 9.36 -8.22 38.67
C CYS A 10 9.23 -6.69 38.90
N ASP A 11 8.92 -6.26 40.13
CA ASP A 11 8.81 -4.84 40.48
C ASP A 11 10.18 -4.14 40.58
N ILE A 12 11.27 -4.90 40.71
CA ILE A 12 12.63 -4.38 40.84
C ILE A 12 13.42 -4.73 39.57
N ASN A 13 13.78 -3.72 38.79
CA ASN A 13 14.53 -3.87 37.53
C ASN A 13 13.91 -4.93 36.58
N ASN A 14 12.57 -4.98 36.53
CA ASN A 14 11.81 -5.96 35.76
C ASN A 14 12.22 -7.43 36.05
N GLY A 15 12.66 -7.74 37.28
CA GLY A 15 13.17 -9.06 37.64
C GLY A 15 14.43 -9.50 36.86
N GLY A 16 15.14 -8.56 36.24
CA GLY A 16 16.26 -8.83 35.33
C GLY A 16 15.84 -9.21 33.90
N CYS A 17 14.56 -9.05 33.55
CA CYS A 17 14.03 -9.38 32.22
C CYS A 17 14.14 -8.18 31.26
N GLU A 18 14.54 -8.44 30.02
CA GLU A 18 14.62 -7.42 28.97
C GLU A 18 13.25 -6.95 28.49
N GLN A 19 12.27 -7.86 28.42
CA GLN A 19 10.94 -7.57 27.89
C GLN A 19 9.86 -7.84 28.95
N ILE A 20 9.45 -9.10 29.11
CA ILE A 20 8.30 -9.46 29.95
C ILE A 20 8.80 -10.21 31.19
N CYS A 21 8.36 -9.78 32.37
CA CYS A 21 8.59 -10.49 33.62
C CYS A 21 7.25 -10.98 34.20
N ASN A 22 7.18 -12.26 34.53
CA ASN A 22 6.04 -12.85 35.24
C ASN A 22 6.50 -13.41 36.58
N SER A 23 5.78 -13.11 37.65
CA SER A 23 6.07 -13.67 38.98
C SER A 23 5.52 -15.09 39.08
N SER A 24 6.39 -16.09 39.25
CA SER A 24 6.01 -17.48 39.49
C SER A 24 6.64 -17.98 40.78
N SER A 25 5.83 -18.42 41.73
CA SER A 25 6.28 -18.87 43.07
C SER A 25 7.18 -17.87 43.79
N GLY A 26 6.96 -16.57 43.59
CA GLY A 26 7.75 -15.49 44.20
C GLY A 26 9.08 -15.17 43.50
N PHE A 27 9.39 -15.83 42.38
CA PHE A 27 10.58 -15.57 41.58
C PHE A 27 10.23 -14.96 40.21
N PRO A 28 11.12 -14.14 39.62
CA PRO A 28 10.91 -13.55 38.31
C PRO A 28 11.15 -14.60 37.21
N VAL A 29 10.18 -14.77 36.33
CA VAL A 29 10.28 -15.63 35.15
C VAL A 29 10.19 -14.75 33.92
N CYS A 30 11.31 -14.66 33.19
CA CYS A 30 11.38 -13.86 31.97
C CYS A 30 10.78 -14.57 30.78
N SER A 31 9.97 -13.84 30.02
CA SER A 31 9.50 -14.22 28.70
C SER A 31 9.72 -13.09 27.70
N CYS A 32 9.56 -13.40 26.42
CA CYS A 32 9.78 -12.43 25.34
C CYS A 32 8.49 -12.21 24.56
N SER A 33 8.37 -11.00 24.01
CA SER A 33 7.34 -10.63 23.04
C SER A 33 7.43 -11.49 21.79
N ASN A 34 6.32 -11.55 21.03
CA ASN A 34 6.27 -12.27 19.77
C ASN A 34 7.41 -11.84 18.82
N GLY A 35 8.00 -12.80 18.11
CA GLY A 35 9.17 -12.55 17.26
C GLY A 35 10.52 -12.58 17.99
N PHE A 36 10.55 -12.79 19.31
CA PHE A 36 11.78 -12.89 20.10
C PHE A 36 11.85 -14.21 20.86
N ARG A 37 13.05 -14.76 21.01
CA ARG A 37 13.33 -15.94 21.85
C ARG A 37 14.14 -15.55 23.08
N PRO A 38 13.89 -16.17 24.23
CA PRO A 38 14.70 -15.94 25.41
C PRO A 38 16.14 -16.48 25.21
N VAL A 39 17.11 -15.69 25.65
CA VAL A 39 18.53 -16.06 25.73
C VAL A 39 19.04 -15.82 27.15
N ARG A 40 20.30 -16.18 27.42
CA ARG A 40 20.85 -16.20 28.77
C ARG A 40 20.77 -14.81 29.45
N GLY A 41 20.37 -14.80 30.72
CA GLY A 41 20.34 -13.59 31.55
C GLY A 41 19.12 -12.71 31.35
N GLY A 42 17.95 -13.29 31.06
CA GLY A 42 16.69 -12.55 30.92
C GLY A 42 16.57 -11.74 29.64
N LYS A 43 17.52 -11.90 28.70
CA LYS A 43 17.56 -11.19 27.43
C LYS A 43 16.70 -11.85 26.35
N CYS A 44 16.31 -11.08 25.35
CA CYS A 44 15.48 -11.49 24.23
C CYS A 44 16.23 -11.27 22.92
N GLN A 45 16.32 -12.30 22.09
CA GLN A 45 16.94 -12.20 20.77
C GLN A 45 15.87 -12.28 19.69
N GLU A 46 15.91 -11.37 18.72
CA GLU A 46 15.03 -11.40 17.56
C GLU A 46 15.19 -12.72 16.79
N ILE A 47 14.06 -13.33 16.46
CA ILE A 47 13.99 -14.54 15.66
C ILE A 47 13.94 -14.13 14.20
N LYS A 48 15.02 -14.38 13.46
CA LYS A 48 15.03 -14.21 12.00
C LYS A 48 14.07 -15.21 11.38
N ALA A 49 13.01 -14.72 10.73
CA ALA A 49 11.98 -15.55 10.12
C ALA A 49 12.60 -16.44 9.02
N ASN A 50 12.47 -17.75 9.16
CA ASN A 50 12.82 -18.71 8.13
C ASN A 50 11.80 -19.86 8.08
N LYS A 51 11.90 -20.72 7.06
CA LYS A 51 10.98 -21.85 6.81
C LYS A 51 10.92 -22.88 7.94
N HIS A 52 11.88 -22.88 8.87
CA HIS A 52 12.02 -23.84 9.98
C HIS A 52 11.65 -23.24 11.34
N THR A 53 11.31 -21.95 11.41
CA THR A 53 10.89 -21.31 12.67
C THR A 53 9.51 -21.83 13.09
N PRO A 54 9.35 -22.41 14.30
CA PRO A 54 8.06 -22.94 14.74
C PRO A 54 6.97 -21.87 14.71
N SER A 55 5.84 -22.19 14.08
CA SER A 55 4.69 -21.28 13.94
C SER A 55 4.22 -20.72 15.28
N PHE A 56 4.47 -21.41 16.41
CA PHE A 56 4.16 -20.93 17.77
C PHE A 56 4.73 -19.53 18.08
N TYR A 57 5.92 -19.17 17.56
CA TYR A 57 6.51 -17.83 17.74
C TYR A 57 5.90 -16.73 16.83
N TYR A 58 5.07 -17.12 15.85
CA TYR A 58 4.42 -16.25 14.84
C TYR A 58 2.91 -16.59 14.69
N ARG A 59 2.28 -17.27 15.65
CA ARG A 59 1.03 -18.04 15.42
C ARG A 59 -0.24 -17.20 15.32
N ARG A 60 -0.11 -15.91 15.05
CA ARG A 60 -1.18 -15.10 14.48
C ARG A 60 -0.55 -14.18 13.45
N LYS A 61 -0.71 -14.53 12.17
CA LYS A 61 -0.65 -13.51 11.11
C LYS A 61 -1.85 -12.60 11.37
N THR A 62 -1.70 -11.57 12.18
CA THR A 62 -2.74 -10.55 12.35
C THR A 62 -2.54 -9.50 11.27
N CYS A 63 -3.56 -8.67 11.04
CA CYS A 63 -3.39 -7.53 10.15
C CYS A 63 -2.34 -6.53 10.65
N ASP A 64 -2.08 -6.51 11.96
CA ASP A 64 -1.05 -5.64 12.56
C ASP A 64 0.38 -6.04 12.20
N ILE A 65 0.60 -7.29 11.75
CA ILE A 65 1.93 -7.80 11.41
C ILE A 65 1.99 -8.08 9.91
N ASN A 66 2.82 -7.32 9.19
CA ASN A 66 3.01 -7.45 7.74
C ASN A 66 1.67 -7.51 6.97
N ASN A 67 0.68 -6.72 7.40
CA ASN A 67 -0.67 -6.69 6.85
C ASN A 67 -1.33 -8.09 6.74
N GLY A 68 -1.04 -9.02 7.67
CA GLY A 68 -1.52 -10.40 7.60
C GLY A 68 -0.99 -11.22 6.42
N GLY A 69 -0.04 -10.68 5.65
CA GLY A 69 0.40 -11.21 4.36
C GLY A 69 -0.44 -10.74 3.16
N CYS A 70 -1.32 -9.76 3.34
CA CYS A 70 -2.14 -9.19 2.29
C CYS A 70 -1.40 -8.05 1.58
N GLU A 71 -1.53 -7.97 0.26
CA GLU A 71 -0.94 -6.90 -0.53
C GLU A 71 -1.65 -5.56 -0.29
N GLN A 72 -2.98 -5.57 -0.22
CA GLN A 72 -3.78 -4.35 -0.12
C GLN A 72 -4.55 -4.29 1.21
N ILE A 73 -5.65 -5.02 1.36
CA ILE A 73 -6.54 -4.89 2.52
C ILE A 73 -6.47 -6.18 3.33
N CYS A 74 -6.23 -6.06 4.63
CA CYS A 74 -6.34 -7.15 5.58
C CYS A 74 -7.50 -6.91 6.54
N ASN A 75 -8.36 -7.90 6.69
CA ASN A 75 -9.43 -7.91 7.68
C ASN A 75 -9.20 -9.05 8.67
N SER A 76 -9.34 -8.77 9.97
CA SER A 76 -9.22 -9.79 11.02
C SER A 76 -10.58 -10.46 11.26
N SER A 77 -11.06 -11.24 10.28
CA SER A 77 -12.28 -12.02 10.45
C SER A 77 -11.97 -13.31 11.20
N SER A 78 -12.71 -13.59 12.28
CA SER A 78 -12.58 -14.83 13.07
C SER A 78 -11.19 -15.07 13.70
N GLY A 79 -10.38 -14.02 13.87
CA GLY A 79 -9.03 -14.11 14.44
C GLY A 79 -7.92 -14.53 13.46
N PHE A 80 -8.23 -14.65 12.16
CA PHE A 80 -7.28 -14.93 11.09
C PHE A 80 -7.27 -13.77 10.06
N PRO A 81 -6.17 -13.57 9.32
CA PRO A 81 -6.11 -12.52 8.32
C PRO A 81 -6.86 -12.97 7.07
N VAL A 82 -7.82 -12.17 6.65
CA VAL A 82 -8.56 -12.35 5.41
C VAL A 82 -8.18 -11.20 4.48
N CYS A 83 -7.57 -11.54 3.35
CA CYS A 83 -7.15 -10.56 2.36
C CYS A 83 -8.27 -10.19 1.41
N SER A 84 -8.42 -8.90 1.14
CA SER A 84 -9.27 -8.37 0.08
C SER A 84 -8.53 -7.30 -0.72
N CYS A 85 -9.08 -6.94 -1.88
CA CYS A 85 -8.48 -5.97 -2.78
C CYS A 85 -9.34 -4.70 -2.87
N ARG A 86 -8.70 -3.59 -3.21
CA ARG A 86 -9.38 -2.33 -3.56
C ARG A 86 -10.16 -2.51 -4.85
N ASN A 87 -11.11 -1.62 -5.10
CA ASN A 87 -11.82 -1.57 -6.39
C ASN A 87 -10.83 -1.45 -7.55
N GLY A 88 -11.15 -2.09 -8.68
CA GLY A 88 -10.23 -2.20 -9.83
C GLY A 88 -9.20 -3.33 -9.70
N PHE A 89 -9.23 -4.12 -8.63
CA PHE A 89 -8.34 -5.28 -8.44
C PHE A 89 -9.12 -6.54 -8.10
N ARG A 90 -8.60 -7.69 -8.52
CA ARG A 90 -9.12 -9.02 -8.18
C ARG A 90 -8.12 -9.80 -7.31
N PRO A 91 -8.59 -10.61 -6.35
CA PRO A 91 -7.72 -11.39 -5.48
C PRO A 91 -6.99 -12.51 -6.24
N GLU A 92 -5.72 -12.71 -5.92
CA GLU A 92 -4.87 -13.80 -6.40
C GLU A 92 -4.33 -14.63 -5.22
N ARG A 93 -3.69 -15.77 -5.53
CA ARG A 93 -3.05 -16.65 -4.54
C ARG A 93 -2.07 -15.88 -3.64
N GLY A 94 -2.11 -16.21 -2.35
CA GLY A 94 -1.16 -15.67 -1.37
C GLY A 94 -1.46 -14.25 -0.90
N GLY A 95 -2.68 -13.74 -1.09
CA GLY A 95 -3.08 -12.42 -0.62
C GLY A 95 -2.70 -11.27 -1.54
N LYS A 96 -2.29 -11.59 -2.78
CA LYS A 96 -1.98 -10.61 -3.82
C LYS A 96 -3.24 -10.07 -4.49
N CYS A 97 -3.12 -8.90 -5.09
CA CYS A 97 -4.19 -8.22 -5.80
C CYS A 97 -3.73 -7.92 -7.22
N GLN A 98 -4.35 -8.58 -8.19
CA GLN A 98 -4.08 -8.35 -9.59
C GLN A 98 -4.98 -7.25 -10.12
N ASP A 99 -4.40 -6.30 -10.83
CA ASP A 99 -5.12 -5.25 -11.55
C ASP A 99 -6.12 -5.84 -12.55
N ILE A 100 -7.32 -5.25 -12.61
CA ILE A 100 -8.33 -5.59 -13.62
C ILE A 100 -8.11 -4.65 -14.79
N ASP A 101 -7.62 -5.19 -15.92
CA ASP A 101 -7.46 -4.39 -17.14
C ASP A 101 -8.83 -4.20 -17.81
N GLU A 102 -9.52 -3.10 -17.51
CA GLU A 102 -10.83 -2.80 -18.10
C GLU A 102 -10.75 -2.50 -19.60
N CYS A 103 -9.56 -2.17 -20.14
CA CYS A 103 -9.37 -1.91 -21.57
C CYS A 103 -9.40 -3.19 -22.41
N GLN A 104 -9.16 -4.36 -21.81
CA GLN A 104 -9.33 -5.65 -22.48
C GLN A 104 -10.79 -6.05 -22.67
N PHE A 105 -11.70 -5.38 -21.97
CA PHE A 105 -13.12 -5.72 -21.97
C PHE A 105 -13.97 -4.47 -22.29
N PRO A 106 -14.47 -4.33 -23.52
CA PRO A 106 -15.21 -3.14 -23.96
C PRO A 106 -16.41 -2.73 -23.10
N HIS A 107 -16.97 -3.66 -22.32
CA HIS A 107 -18.11 -3.39 -21.43
C HIS A 107 -17.71 -2.94 -20.01
N LEU A 108 -16.42 -2.98 -19.67
CA LEU A 108 -15.89 -2.55 -18.37
C LEU A 108 -15.32 -1.12 -18.41
N ASN A 109 -15.12 -0.57 -19.61
CA ASN A 109 -14.70 0.82 -19.79
C ASN A 109 -15.75 1.61 -20.58
N GLN A 110 -15.73 2.93 -20.42
CA GLN A 110 -16.66 3.85 -21.09
C GLN A 110 -15.96 4.69 -22.16
N CYS A 111 -14.71 4.39 -22.50
CA CYS A 111 -13.93 5.22 -23.41
C CYS A 111 -14.54 5.25 -24.81
N ASN A 112 -14.74 6.46 -25.33
CA ASN A 112 -15.25 6.66 -26.68
C ASN A 112 -14.25 6.21 -27.76
N GLN A 113 -12.95 6.44 -27.52
CA GLN A 113 -11.88 6.16 -28.48
C GLN A 113 -10.81 5.24 -27.91
N LYS A 114 -9.80 5.79 -27.22
CA LYS A 114 -8.68 5.00 -26.70
C LYS A 114 -8.81 4.80 -25.20
N CYS A 115 -8.71 3.55 -24.77
CA CYS A 115 -8.59 3.17 -23.37
C CYS A 115 -7.12 2.93 -23.01
N ILE A 116 -6.69 3.42 -21.86
CA ILE A 116 -5.36 3.24 -21.29
C ILE A 116 -5.53 2.68 -19.88
N ASN A 117 -5.08 1.44 -19.68
CA ASN A 117 -5.17 0.78 -18.39
C ASN A 117 -4.21 1.42 -17.38
N THR A 118 -4.65 1.53 -16.13
CA THR A 118 -3.86 2.09 -15.02
C THR A 118 -4.09 1.26 -13.75
N PRO A 119 -3.16 1.21 -12.79
CA PRO A 119 -3.40 0.41 -11.59
C PRO A 119 -4.66 0.83 -10.82
N GLY A 120 -5.67 -0.05 -10.80
CA GLY A 120 -6.97 0.09 -10.14
C GLY A 120 -8.01 0.87 -10.92
N SER A 121 -7.74 1.26 -12.18
CA SER A 121 -8.67 2.04 -13.00
C SER A 121 -8.24 2.09 -14.48
N TYR A 122 -8.88 2.94 -15.27
CA TYR A 122 -8.45 3.26 -16.61
C TYR A 122 -8.62 4.75 -16.89
N SER A 123 -7.91 5.22 -17.91
CA SER A 123 -8.08 6.57 -18.44
C SER A 123 -8.39 6.51 -19.93
N CYS A 124 -9.15 7.49 -20.41
CA CYS A 124 -9.47 7.61 -21.83
C CYS A 124 -8.59 8.68 -22.48
N SER A 125 -8.23 8.46 -23.73
CA SER A 125 -7.58 9.45 -24.57
C SER A 125 -8.22 9.47 -25.96
N CYS A 126 -7.96 10.55 -26.69
CA CYS A 126 -8.55 10.77 -28.00
C CYS A 126 -7.52 10.63 -29.12
N GLU A 127 -7.99 10.27 -30.30
CA GLU A 127 -7.24 10.31 -31.54
C GLU A 127 -6.87 11.73 -31.94
N SER A 128 -5.89 11.85 -32.83
CA SER A 128 -5.46 13.14 -33.37
C SER A 128 -6.65 13.84 -34.05
N GLY A 129 -6.86 15.11 -33.75
CA GLY A 129 -8.03 15.84 -34.22
C GLY A 129 -9.23 15.81 -33.27
N TYR A 130 -9.12 15.14 -32.11
CA TYR A 130 -10.15 15.13 -31.07
C TYR A 130 -9.58 15.58 -29.71
N ILE A 131 -10.43 16.17 -28.86
CA ILE A 131 -10.12 16.50 -27.47
C ILE A 131 -11.04 15.77 -26.50
N LEU A 132 -10.48 15.44 -25.34
CA LEU A 132 -11.20 14.78 -24.27
C LEU A 132 -12.12 15.81 -23.57
N LYS A 133 -13.43 15.70 -23.77
CA LYS A 133 -14.43 16.64 -23.27
C LYS A 133 -14.77 16.40 -21.80
N ASN A 134 -14.90 15.14 -21.43
CA ASN A 134 -15.06 14.64 -20.07
C ASN A 134 -14.17 13.41 -19.90
N SER A 135 -14.22 12.71 -18.78
CA SER A 135 -13.33 11.56 -18.53
C SER A 135 -13.41 10.42 -19.56
N TYR A 136 -14.42 10.40 -20.44
CA TYR A 136 -14.70 9.26 -21.33
C TYR A 136 -14.98 9.63 -22.80
N GLU A 137 -15.47 10.83 -23.08
CA GLU A 137 -15.94 11.26 -24.40
C GLU A 137 -14.94 12.16 -25.12
N CYS A 138 -14.79 11.89 -26.42
CA CYS A 138 -13.95 12.67 -27.32
C CYS A 138 -14.83 13.54 -28.24
N GLU A 139 -14.50 14.83 -28.34
CA GLU A 139 -15.13 15.75 -29.28
C GLU A 139 -14.15 16.19 -30.35
N GLU A 140 -14.64 16.32 -31.59
CA GLU A 140 -13.80 16.72 -32.72
C GLU A 140 -13.34 18.17 -32.56
N ILE A 141 -12.07 18.40 -32.81
CA ILE A 141 -11.46 19.73 -32.81
C ILE A 141 -11.85 20.43 -34.11
N ASN A 142 -12.67 21.47 -34.01
CA ASN A 142 -13.04 22.35 -35.12
C ASN A 142 -12.59 23.80 -34.83
N GLU A 143 -12.77 24.71 -35.78
CA GLU A 143 -12.35 26.11 -35.63
C GLU A 143 -12.97 26.81 -34.41
N ASN A 144 -14.16 26.40 -33.97
CA ASN A 144 -14.86 26.97 -32.81
C ASN A 144 -14.37 26.40 -31.47
N THR A 145 -14.04 25.11 -31.40
CA THR A 145 -13.44 24.48 -30.21
C THR A 145 -11.96 24.88 -30.06
N ASN A 146 -11.22 25.03 -31.16
CA ASN A 146 -9.87 25.60 -31.16
C ASN A 146 -9.81 27.01 -30.55
N ASN A 147 -10.77 27.88 -30.91
CA ASN A 147 -10.86 29.23 -30.34
C ASN A 147 -11.12 29.23 -28.82
N THR A 148 -11.71 28.16 -28.28
CA THR A 148 -12.01 28.00 -26.86
C THR A 148 -10.80 27.41 -26.10
N ILE A 149 -10.11 26.43 -26.68
CA ILE A 149 -8.87 25.84 -26.13
C ILE A 149 -7.75 26.89 -26.08
N ILE A 150 -7.58 27.70 -27.14
CA ILE A 150 -6.62 28.82 -27.15
C ILE A 150 -6.96 29.85 -26.07
N LYS A 151 -8.24 30.10 -25.77
CA LYS A 151 -8.66 31.01 -24.69
C LYS A 151 -8.36 30.44 -23.29
N ILE A 152 -8.47 29.12 -23.08
CA ILE A 152 -8.10 28.46 -21.82
C ILE A 152 -6.58 28.50 -21.64
N ASN A 153 -5.80 28.22 -22.69
CA ASN A 153 -4.34 28.33 -22.65
C ASN A 153 -3.86 29.78 -22.48
N ARG A 154 -4.56 30.78 -23.06
CA ARG A 154 -4.21 32.21 -22.88
C ARG A 154 -4.38 32.72 -21.45
N LYS A 155 -5.17 32.07 -20.58
CA LYS A 155 -5.28 32.48 -19.18
C LYS A 155 -4.11 32.01 -18.31
N ASN A 156 -3.29 31.06 -18.79
CA ASN A 156 -2.08 30.57 -18.12
C ASN A 156 -0.78 30.76 -18.93
N CYS A 157 -0.84 31.42 -20.09
CA CYS A 157 0.36 31.83 -20.81
C CYS A 157 0.93 33.10 -20.18
N ASN A 158 2.00 32.96 -19.39
CA ASN A 158 2.91 34.06 -19.14
C ASN A 158 3.62 34.38 -20.47
N PRO A 159 3.44 35.57 -21.07
CA PRO A 159 3.87 35.86 -22.45
C PRO A 159 5.39 35.96 -22.64
N ASP A 160 6.20 35.72 -21.61
CA ASP A 160 7.63 36.02 -21.65
C ASP A 160 8.54 34.88 -22.15
N ARG A 161 8.03 33.72 -22.57
CA ARG A 161 8.88 32.69 -23.20
C ARG A 161 8.18 31.87 -24.28
N GLY A 162 8.60 32.07 -25.52
CA GLY A 162 8.78 30.98 -26.49
C GLY A 162 7.80 30.93 -27.66
N GLU A 163 8.26 31.45 -28.80
CA GLU A 163 7.91 31.17 -30.19
C GLU A 163 7.06 29.92 -30.50
N TYR A 164 5.97 30.11 -31.25
CA TYR A 164 5.56 29.17 -32.29
C TYR A 164 5.26 29.91 -33.59
N SER A 165 6.22 29.84 -34.50
CA SER A 165 6.06 30.20 -35.90
C SER A 165 5.20 29.13 -36.59
N SER A 166 3.98 29.50 -36.98
CA SER A 166 3.25 28.80 -38.03
C SER A 166 2.98 29.77 -39.17
N LYS A 167 3.89 29.74 -40.16
CA LYS A 167 3.75 30.45 -41.44
C LYS A 167 2.41 30.09 -42.08
N LYS A 168 1.57 31.11 -42.31
CA LYS A 168 0.46 31.05 -43.27
C LYS A 168 1.06 30.98 -44.68
N ASN A 169 0.99 29.82 -45.33
CA ASN A 169 1.06 29.79 -46.78
C ASN A 169 -0.36 29.90 -47.34
N ARG A 170 -0.66 31.08 -47.87
CA ARG A 170 -1.77 31.34 -48.78
C ARG A 170 -1.14 31.66 -50.14
N LYS A 171 -1.27 30.74 -51.09
CA LYS A 171 -1.55 30.99 -52.51
C LYS A 171 -1.85 29.64 -53.18
#